data_AF-A0A1B0AZD2-F1
#
_entry.id   AF-A0A1B0AZD2-F1
#
_cell.length_a   1.000
_cell.length_b   1.000
_cell.length_c   1.000
_cell.angle_alpha   90.00
_cell.angle_beta   90.00
_cell.angle_gamma   90.00
#
_symmetry.space_group_name_H-M   'P 1'
#
loop_
_entity.id
_entity.type
_entity.pdbx_description
1 polymer ?
#
loop_
_entity_poly.entity_id
_entity_poly.type
_entity_poly.pdbx_seq_one_letter_code
_entity_poly.pdbx_strand_id
1 'polypeptide(L)'
;MQQASTQECEGKVPSEFPTRFVSVKCKKGTETLADRTGAVLTKNFILTAFDGPTEEIKCQIVKKDDTAPTGKYTREIEDIFTFEDDFEIDNSRVPQIQILKSKEADNRSISLIAPMKLRKKYFLPKKQDCEVHTYDENEELVEIEVTVESQEICQGYYADLNTINICIKMPEDCNCMKLQAGAGLECDDLLVGVVNDDLKCSPDKPRLAADVNEARRWIASEAWGY
;
A
#
# COMPACT_ATOMS: atom_id res chain seq x y z
N MET A 1 24.28 0.07 -19.18
CA MET A 1 22.92 0.36 -19.68
C MET A 1 22.17 -0.95 -19.77
N GLN A 2 21.44 -1.32 -18.72
CA GLN A 2 20.53 -2.47 -18.76
C GLN A 2 19.16 -1.93 -19.17
N GLN A 3 18.63 -2.47 -20.26
CA GLN A 3 17.30 -2.18 -20.75
C GLN A 3 16.29 -2.63 -19.69
N ALA A 4 15.49 -1.70 -19.18
CA ALA A 4 14.31 -2.05 -18.39
C ALA A 4 13.36 -2.82 -19.31
N SER A 5 13.16 -4.10 -19.00
CA SER A 5 12.18 -4.94 -19.67
C SER A 5 10.79 -4.33 -19.47
N THR A 6 10.16 -3.86 -20.54
CA THR A 6 8.75 -3.46 -20.61
C THR A 6 7.86 -4.69 -20.73
N GLN A 7 8.09 -5.70 -19.89
CA GLN A 7 7.20 -6.85 -19.84
C GLN A 7 6.02 -6.45 -18.94
N GLU A 8 4.88 -6.24 -19.58
CA GLU A 8 3.60 -6.07 -18.90
C GLU A 8 3.29 -7.38 -18.16
N CYS A 9 2.85 -7.26 -16.91
CA CYS A 9 2.26 -8.36 -16.16
C CYS A 9 1.05 -8.92 -16.93
N GLU A 10 1.11 -10.15 -17.44
CA GLU A 10 -0.07 -10.88 -17.87
C GLU A 10 -1.03 -10.97 -16.67
N GLY A 11 -2.26 -10.49 -16.85
CA GLY A 11 -3.25 -10.42 -15.78
C GLY A 11 -3.37 -9.07 -15.07
N LYS A 12 -2.55 -8.06 -15.41
CA LYS A 12 -2.82 -6.67 -15.00
C LYS A 12 -4.11 -6.18 -15.65
N VAL A 13 -5.11 -5.83 -14.84
CA VAL A 13 -6.38 -5.27 -15.31
C VAL A 13 -6.74 -4.00 -14.53
N PRO A 14 -7.64 -3.13 -15.04
CA PRO A 14 -8.10 -1.97 -14.30
C PRO A 14 -8.76 -2.41 -12.99
N SER A 15 -8.41 -1.75 -11.87
CA SER A 15 -8.92 -2.15 -10.57
C SER A 15 -10.42 -1.93 -10.43
N GLU A 16 -11.12 -2.89 -9.82
CA GLU A 16 -12.55 -2.75 -9.49
C GLU A 16 -12.83 -1.83 -8.27
N PHE A 17 -11.80 -1.35 -7.57
CA PHE A 17 -11.91 -0.45 -6.42
C PHE A 17 -11.36 0.96 -6.68
N PRO A 18 -11.74 1.66 -7.77
CA PRO A 18 -11.17 2.93 -8.16
C PRO A 18 -11.40 4.03 -7.12
N THR A 19 -12.43 3.92 -6.27
CA THR A 19 -12.72 4.89 -5.19
C THR A 19 -12.07 4.54 -3.87
N ARG A 20 -11.57 3.31 -3.67
CA ARG A 20 -11.06 2.85 -2.37
C ARG A 20 -9.56 3.01 -2.20
N PHE A 21 -8.87 3.34 -3.29
CA PHE A 21 -7.44 3.65 -3.31
C PHE A 21 -7.17 5.05 -3.84
N VAL A 22 -6.05 5.63 -3.40
CA VAL A 22 -5.56 6.95 -3.81
C VAL A 22 -4.06 6.88 -4.09
N SER A 23 -3.57 7.74 -4.98
CA SER A 23 -2.14 7.95 -5.15
C SER A 23 -1.67 8.89 -4.03
N VAL A 24 -0.54 8.56 -3.41
CA VAL A 24 0.07 9.31 -2.33
C VAL A 24 1.40 9.85 -2.85
N LYS A 25 1.51 11.17 -2.96
CA LYS A 25 2.71 11.85 -3.44
C LYS A 25 3.36 12.60 -2.31
N CYS A 26 4.64 12.35 -2.07
CA CYS A 26 5.34 12.87 -0.91
C CYS A 26 6.69 13.47 -1.27
N LYS A 27 7.14 14.40 -0.44
CA LYS A 27 8.44 15.06 -0.57
C LYS A 27 9.11 15.19 0.80
N LYS A 28 10.44 15.11 0.80
CA LYS A 28 11.27 15.41 1.96
C LYS A 28 12.14 16.63 1.63
N GLY A 29 11.85 17.77 2.25
CA GLY A 29 12.40 19.05 1.81
C GLY A 29 12.04 19.36 0.34
N THR A 30 13.04 19.37 -0.54
CA THR A 30 12.88 19.56 -1.99
C THR A 30 12.91 18.26 -2.78
N GLU A 31 13.25 17.14 -2.16
CA GLU A 31 13.34 15.83 -2.81
C GLU A 31 11.95 15.22 -2.95
N THR A 32 11.61 14.77 -4.16
CA THR A 32 10.37 14.01 -4.40
C THR A 32 10.62 12.54 -4.11
N LEU A 33 9.81 11.96 -3.23
CA LEU A 33 9.89 10.54 -2.91
C LEU A 33 9.12 9.73 -3.95
N ALA A 34 9.40 8.42 -4.02
CA ALA A 34 8.63 7.51 -4.88
C ALA A 34 7.13 7.61 -4.59
N ASP A 35 6.31 7.57 -5.64
CA ASP A 35 4.86 7.57 -5.52
C ASP A 35 4.40 6.29 -4.81
N ARG A 36 3.37 6.44 -3.99
CA ARG A 36 2.81 5.37 -3.16
C ARG A 36 1.33 5.19 -3.48
N THR A 37 0.83 4.01 -3.15
CA THR A 37 -0.61 3.77 -3.10
C THR A 37 -1.08 3.89 -1.65
N GLY A 38 -2.31 4.36 -1.45
CA GLY A 38 -2.94 4.43 -0.15
C GLY A 38 -4.36 3.88 -0.16
N ALA A 39 -4.68 3.03 0.80
CA ALA A 39 -6.02 2.50 1.01
C ALA A 39 -6.85 3.46 1.87
N VAL A 40 -8.06 3.79 1.43
CA VAL A 40 -8.95 4.71 2.16
C VAL A 40 -9.55 3.97 3.37
N LEU A 41 -9.19 4.35 4.60
CA LEU A 41 -9.80 3.81 5.82
C LEU A 41 -11.10 4.52 6.18
N THR A 42 -11.07 5.84 6.03
CA THR A 42 -12.21 6.73 6.17
C THR A 42 -12.03 7.90 5.20
N LYS A 43 -12.95 8.85 5.20
CA LYS A 43 -12.86 10.04 4.35
C LYS A 43 -11.60 10.89 4.60
N ASN A 44 -10.99 10.79 5.77
CA ASN A 44 -9.85 11.62 6.16
C ASN A 44 -8.59 10.81 6.48
N PHE A 45 -8.69 9.49 6.59
CA PHE A 45 -7.60 8.62 7.00
C PHE A 45 -7.27 7.63 5.91
N ILE A 46 -6.01 7.60 5.50
CA ILE A 46 -5.46 6.73 4.45
C ILE A 46 -4.39 5.84 5.06
N LEU A 47 -4.41 4.55 4.75
CA LEU A 47 -3.39 3.60 5.14
C LEU A 47 -2.37 3.44 4.00
N THR A 48 -1.07 3.50 4.29
CA THR A 48 0.02 3.33 3.32
C THR A 48 1.26 2.76 4.00
N ALA A 49 2.39 2.70 3.28
CA ALA A 49 3.68 2.22 3.80
C ALA A 49 4.82 3.19 3.45
N PHE A 50 5.77 3.34 4.36
CA PHE A 50 7.05 4.00 4.11
C PHE A 50 8.19 3.23 4.75
N ASP A 51 9.33 3.30 4.09
CA ASP A 51 10.63 2.98 4.66
C ASP A 51 11.22 4.23 5.36
N GLY A 52 11.24 4.19 6.70
CA GLY A 52 12.05 5.07 7.53
C GLY A 52 11.33 6.29 8.13
N PRO A 53 12.10 7.22 8.76
CA PRO A 53 11.55 8.30 9.56
C PRO A 53 10.78 9.31 8.71
N THR A 54 9.60 9.68 9.21
CA THR A 54 8.64 10.57 8.55
C THR A 54 8.84 12.05 8.88
N GLU A 55 9.87 12.37 9.67
CA GLU A 55 10.24 13.75 9.95
C GLU A 55 10.50 14.52 8.65
N GLU A 56 9.93 15.73 8.57
CA GLU A 56 10.00 16.63 7.42
C GLU A 56 9.34 16.14 6.13
N ILE A 57 8.69 14.97 6.14
CA ILE A 57 7.92 14.48 5.01
C ILE A 57 6.61 15.26 4.91
N LYS A 58 6.32 15.76 3.71
CA LYS A 58 5.03 16.37 3.37
C LYS A 58 4.38 15.54 2.28
N CYS A 59 3.14 15.13 2.53
CA CYS A 59 2.38 14.28 1.63
C CYS A 59 1.08 14.94 1.18
N GLN A 60 0.62 14.53 0.00
CA GLN A 60 -0.71 14.83 -0.50
C GLN A 60 -1.31 13.57 -1.12
N ILE A 61 -2.62 13.42 -0.98
CA ILE A 61 -3.39 12.43 -1.74
C ILE A 61 -3.77 13.04 -3.08
N VAL A 62 -3.71 12.23 -4.13
CA VAL A 62 -4.00 12.62 -5.51
C VAL A 62 -4.95 11.58 -6.12
N LYS A 63 -6.01 12.08 -6.77
CA LYS A 63 -6.95 11.26 -7.51
C LYS A 63 -7.32 11.94 -8.83
N LYS A 64 -7.56 11.18 -9.89
CA LYS A 64 -8.12 11.72 -11.13
C LYS A 64 -9.53 12.25 -10.87
N ASP A 65 -9.79 13.48 -11.31
CA ASP A 65 -11.11 14.11 -11.27
C ASP A 65 -11.25 14.99 -12.52
N ASP A 66 -11.92 14.47 -13.55
CA ASP A 66 -12.11 15.17 -14.82
C ASP A 66 -12.98 16.43 -14.68
N THR A 67 -13.67 16.59 -13.55
CA THR A 67 -14.45 17.79 -13.23
C THR A 67 -13.62 18.87 -12.51
N ALA A 68 -12.39 18.58 -12.12
CA ALA A 68 -11.46 19.55 -11.55
C ALA A 68 -10.73 20.31 -12.66
N PRO A 69 -10.44 21.62 -12.51
CA PRO A 69 -9.70 22.40 -13.52
C PRO A 69 -8.32 21.83 -13.86
N THR A 70 -7.70 21.15 -12.90
CA THR A 70 -6.39 20.48 -13.02
C THR A 70 -6.50 19.04 -13.53
N GLY A 71 -7.70 18.51 -13.73
CA GLY A 71 -7.97 17.09 -13.99
C GLY A 71 -7.67 16.17 -12.80
N LYS A 72 -7.31 16.74 -11.65
CA LYS A 72 -6.90 16.02 -10.45
C LYS A 72 -7.48 16.65 -9.20
N TYR A 73 -8.03 15.81 -8.34
CA TYR A 73 -8.35 16.12 -6.97
C TYR A 73 -7.11 15.89 -6.09
N THR A 74 -6.74 16.89 -5.28
CA THR A 74 -5.57 16.84 -4.39
C THR A 74 -5.94 17.29 -2.99
N ARG A 75 -5.43 16.61 -1.96
CA ARG A 75 -5.60 17.03 -0.56
C ARG A 75 -4.33 16.81 0.24
N GLU A 76 -3.94 17.85 0.98
CA GLU A 76 -2.77 17.83 1.87
C GLU A 76 -2.99 16.91 3.07
N ILE A 77 -1.91 16.26 3.49
CA ILE A 77 -1.82 15.51 4.74
C ILE A 77 -1.41 16.45 5.87
N GLU A 78 -2.13 16.40 6.99
CA GLU A 78 -1.85 17.16 8.20
C GLU A 78 -0.93 16.39 9.14
N ASP A 79 -1.27 15.13 9.40
CA ASP A 79 -0.58 14.27 10.37
C ASP A 79 -0.24 12.92 9.73
N ILE A 80 0.90 12.35 10.14
CA ILE A 80 1.35 11.01 9.76
C ILE A 80 1.59 10.23 11.05
N PHE A 81 0.91 9.09 11.19
CA PHE A 81 1.08 8.16 12.31
C PHE A 81 1.80 6.92 11.80
N THR A 82 2.87 6.51 12.47
CA THR A 82 3.65 5.32 12.14
C THR A 82 3.34 4.20 13.11
N PHE A 83 3.15 2.99 12.57
CA PHE A 83 3.04 1.78 13.35
C PHE A 83 4.45 1.31 13.73
N GLU A 84 4.76 1.32 15.03
CA GLU A 84 6.03 0.89 15.61
C GLU A 84 7.26 1.65 15.03
N ASP A 85 7.81 2.62 15.77
CA ASP A 85 8.90 3.50 15.30
C ASP A 85 10.32 2.86 15.27
N ASP A 86 10.42 1.53 15.44
CA ASP A 86 11.70 0.82 15.50
C ASP A 86 12.19 0.44 14.09
N PHE A 87 12.74 1.43 13.38
CA PHE A 87 13.35 1.23 12.06
C PHE A 87 14.75 0.58 12.20
N GLU A 88 14.89 -0.71 11.88
CA GLU A 88 16.20 -1.35 11.70
C GLU A 88 16.70 -1.29 10.24
N ILE A 89 18.00 -1.55 10.05
CA ILE A 89 18.80 -1.32 8.81
C ILE A 89 18.32 -2.13 7.57
N ASP A 90 17.37 -3.06 7.72
CA ASP A 90 16.71 -3.83 6.64
C ASP A 90 15.17 -3.77 6.80
N ASN A 91 14.63 -2.57 6.60
CA ASN A 91 13.31 -2.15 7.06
C ASN A 91 12.11 -2.82 6.34
N SER A 92 12.29 -3.52 5.22
CA SER A 92 11.18 -4.21 4.54
C SER A 92 10.70 -5.45 5.31
N ARG A 93 11.52 -5.97 6.23
CA ARG A 93 11.23 -7.16 7.06
C ARG A 93 10.42 -6.85 8.32
N VAL A 94 10.28 -5.57 8.67
CA VAL A 94 9.33 -5.11 9.69
C VAL A 94 8.04 -4.65 8.99
N PRO A 95 6.89 -4.73 9.66
CA PRO A 95 5.63 -4.29 9.08
C PRO A 95 5.64 -2.77 8.88
N GLN A 96 5.57 -2.32 7.62
CA GLN A 96 5.55 -0.90 7.30
C GLN A 96 4.11 -0.42 7.16
N ILE A 97 3.53 0.08 8.26
CA ILE A 97 2.16 0.60 8.26
C ILE A 97 2.16 2.05 8.74
N GLN A 98 1.51 2.90 7.96
CA GLN A 98 1.31 4.31 8.30
C GLN A 98 -0.10 4.78 8.00
N ILE A 99 -0.60 5.65 8.87
CA ILE A 99 -1.88 6.33 8.70
C ILE A 99 -1.61 7.79 8.38
N LEU A 100 -2.08 8.23 7.21
CA LEU A 100 -2.08 9.62 6.80
C LEU A 100 -3.44 10.24 7.12
N LYS A 101 -3.44 11.26 7.97
CA LYS A 101 -4.63 12.05 8.24
C LYS A 101 -4.59 13.31 7.39
N SER A 102 -5.54 13.38 6.47
CA SER A 102 -5.74 14.51 5.59
C SER A 102 -6.62 15.59 6.22
N LYS A 103 -6.55 16.81 5.68
CA LYS A 103 -7.46 17.91 6.03
C LYS A 103 -8.92 17.50 5.92
N GLU A 104 -9.81 18.19 6.65
CA GLU A 104 -11.25 17.90 6.57
C GLU A 104 -11.76 17.88 5.12
N ALA A 105 -12.54 16.84 4.83
CA ALA A 105 -13.18 16.63 3.55
C ALA A 105 -14.28 17.67 3.31
N ASP A 106 -14.23 18.37 2.18
CA ASP A 106 -15.39 19.08 1.65
C ASP A 106 -16.44 18.10 1.10
N ASN A 107 -17.66 18.57 0.83
CA ASN A 107 -18.75 17.70 0.35
C ASN A 107 -18.43 17.02 -1.00
N ARG A 108 -17.61 17.63 -1.85
CA ARG A 108 -17.23 17.09 -3.17
C ARG A 108 -16.26 15.92 -3.04
N SER A 109 -15.33 16.00 -2.10
CA SER A 109 -14.36 14.94 -1.86
C SER A 109 -14.98 13.68 -1.27
N ILE A 110 -16.12 13.79 -0.57
CA ILE A 110 -16.89 12.66 -0.03
C ILE A 110 -17.32 11.69 -1.13
N SER A 111 -17.60 12.17 -2.36
CA SER A 111 -18.06 11.31 -3.46
C SER A 111 -16.92 10.67 -4.27
N LEU A 112 -15.68 11.14 -4.12
CA LEU A 112 -14.53 10.64 -4.89
C LEU A 112 -13.81 9.48 -4.20
N ILE A 113 -13.97 9.34 -2.87
CA ILE A 113 -13.32 8.29 -2.09
C ILE A 113 -14.33 7.52 -1.25
N ALA A 114 -14.15 6.21 -1.16
CA ALA A 114 -14.98 5.31 -0.37
C ALA A 114 -14.10 4.45 0.53
N PRO A 115 -14.46 4.24 1.81
CA PRO A 115 -13.69 3.38 2.70
C PRO A 115 -13.56 1.94 2.19
N MET A 116 -12.35 1.38 2.29
CA MET A 116 -12.10 -0.04 2.17
C MET A 116 -12.48 -0.75 3.47
N LYS A 117 -13.07 -1.94 3.36
CA LYS A 117 -13.39 -2.76 4.52
C LYS A 117 -12.14 -3.49 4.96
N LEU A 118 -11.82 -3.43 6.25
CA LEU A 118 -10.71 -4.21 6.80
C LEU A 118 -11.16 -5.62 7.13
N ARG A 119 -10.26 -6.58 6.88
CA ARG A 119 -10.46 -7.94 7.34
C ARG A 119 -10.41 -8.01 8.86
N LYS A 120 -11.39 -8.69 9.45
CA LYS A 120 -11.49 -8.87 10.92
C LYS A 120 -11.06 -10.26 11.41
N LYS A 121 -10.92 -11.20 10.47
CA LYS A 121 -10.53 -12.59 10.77
C LYS A 121 -9.01 -12.68 10.75
N TYR A 122 -8.46 -13.34 11.76
CA TYR A 122 -7.03 -13.51 11.97
C TYR A 122 -6.37 -14.52 11.02
N PHE A 123 -7.12 -15.45 10.44
CA PHE A 123 -6.53 -16.51 9.64
C PHE A 123 -6.59 -16.19 8.17
N LEU A 124 -5.48 -15.88 7.52
CA LEU A 124 -5.38 -15.81 6.06
C LEU A 124 -4.94 -17.18 5.51
N PRO A 125 -5.79 -17.92 4.77
CA PRO A 125 -5.44 -19.20 4.20
C PRO A 125 -4.15 -19.15 3.36
N LYS A 126 -3.28 -20.14 3.56
CA LYS A 126 -2.10 -20.35 2.71
C LYS A 126 -2.55 -20.74 1.30
N LYS A 127 -1.84 -20.26 0.28
CA LYS A 127 -2.15 -20.45 -1.14
C LYS A 127 -3.53 -19.89 -1.54
N GLN A 128 -4.02 -18.90 -0.81
CA GLN A 128 -5.17 -18.13 -1.23
C GLN A 128 -4.72 -17.16 -2.33
N ASP A 129 -5.46 -17.13 -3.43
CA ASP A 129 -5.31 -16.11 -4.45
C ASP A 129 -6.04 -14.84 -3.99
N CYS A 130 -5.36 -13.72 -4.18
CA CYS A 130 -5.72 -12.39 -3.70
C CYS A 130 -5.32 -11.37 -4.76
N GLU A 131 -5.75 -10.13 -4.60
CA GLU A 131 -5.45 -9.04 -5.53
C GLU A 131 -4.65 -7.95 -4.84
N VAL A 132 -3.66 -7.40 -5.55
CA VAL A 132 -2.97 -6.19 -5.11
C VAL A 132 -3.40 -5.02 -5.97
N HIS A 133 -3.98 -3.99 -5.35
CA HIS A 133 -4.35 -2.75 -6.01
C HIS A 133 -3.25 -1.72 -5.89
N THR A 134 -2.72 -1.28 -7.03
CA THR A 134 -1.57 -0.37 -7.11
C THR A 134 -1.68 0.57 -8.31
N TYR A 135 -1.03 1.73 -8.25
CA TYR A 135 -0.94 2.63 -9.40
C TYR A 135 0.25 2.25 -10.30
N ASP A 136 0.03 2.22 -11.60
CA ASP A 136 1.06 1.93 -12.58
C ASP A 136 1.84 3.18 -13.03
N GLU A 137 2.78 3.01 -13.97
CA GLU A 137 3.55 4.12 -14.55
C GLU A 137 2.72 5.18 -15.28
N ASN A 138 1.48 4.88 -15.65
CA ASN A 138 0.55 5.80 -16.31
C ASN A 138 -0.38 6.51 -15.30
N GLU A 139 -0.14 6.34 -14.00
CA GLU A 139 -1.00 6.80 -12.91
C GLU A 139 -2.42 6.20 -12.96
N GLU A 140 -2.57 5.00 -13.54
CA GLU A 140 -3.82 4.25 -13.53
C GLU A 140 -3.83 3.22 -12.41
N LEU A 141 -4.95 3.13 -11.69
CA LEU A 141 -5.13 2.12 -10.65
C LEU A 141 -5.44 0.78 -11.31
N VAL A 142 -4.57 -0.20 -11.06
CA VAL A 142 -4.69 -1.55 -11.57
C VAL A 142 -4.71 -2.57 -10.45
N GLU A 143 -5.18 -3.75 -10.76
CA GLU A 143 -5.08 -4.92 -9.90
C GLU A 143 -4.19 -5.98 -10.54
N ILE A 144 -3.44 -6.68 -9.68
CA ILE A 144 -2.54 -7.75 -10.04
C ILE A 144 -2.85 -8.92 -9.12
N GLU A 145 -3.19 -10.07 -9.71
CA GLU A 145 -3.40 -11.32 -8.97
C GLU A 145 -2.09 -11.76 -8.30
N VAL A 146 -2.15 -12.15 -7.04
CA VAL A 146 -1.03 -12.67 -6.25
C VAL A 146 -1.49 -13.86 -5.42
N THR A 147 -0.56 -14.73 -5.05
CA THR A 147 -0.86 -15.85 -4.16
C THR A 147 -0.23 -15.62 -2.79
N VAL A 148 -1.01 -15.76 -1.72
CA VAL A 148 -0.51 -15.70 -0.35
C VAL A 148 0.31 -16.94 -0.05
N GLU A 149 1.58 -16.74 0.29
CA GLU A 149 2.50 -17.81 0.64
C GLU A 149 2.56 -18.03 2.16
N SER A 150 3.15 -19.16 2.54
CA SER A 150 3.32 -19.48 3.95
C SER A 150 4.47 -18.69 4.57
N GLN A 151 4.35 -18.38 5.87
CA GLN A 151 5.42 -17.68 6.60
C GLN A 151 6.74 -18.45 6.55
N GLU A 152 6.69 -19.79 6.57
CA GLU A 152 7.88 -20.64 6.53
C GLU A 152 8.63 -20.50 5.20
N ILE A 153 7.92 -20.34 4.07
CA ILE A 153 8.54 -20.08 2.77
C ILE A 153 9.26 -18.74 2.80
N CYS A 154 8.60 -17.69 3.31
CA CYS A 154 9.19 -16.38 3.42
C CYS A 154 10.42 -16.34 4.34
N GLN A 155 10.38 -17.03 5.48
CA GLN A 155 11.53 -17.15 6.40
C GLN A 155 12.75 -17.82 5.75
N GLY A 156 12.54 -18.67 4.74
CA GLY A 156 13.63 -19.22 3.94
C GLY A 156 14.40 -18.17 3.13
N TYR A 157 13.75 -17.06 2.76
CA TYR A 157 14.34 -15.95 2.00
C TYR A 157 14.73 -14.74 2.87
N TYR A 158 13.99 -14.53 3.96
CA TYR A 158 14.10 -13.41 4.88
C TYR A 158 14.36 -13.93 6.29
N ALA A 159 15.64 -13.99 6.68
CA ALA A 159 15.99 -14.28 8.06
C ALA A 159 15.36 -13.23 9.00
N ASP A 160 14.88 -13.69 10.16
CA ASP A 160 14.28 -12.86 11.21
C ASP A 160 13.06 -12.03 10.75
N LEU A 161 12.28 -12.57 9.79
CA LEU A 161 11.06 -11.93 9.32
C LEU A 161 10.02 -11.78 10.46
N ASN A 162 9.54 -10.56 10.66
CA ASN A 162 8.48 -10.27 11.63
C ASN A 162 7.18 -11.03 11.25
N THR A 163 6.52 -11.62 12.24
CA THR A 163 5.29 -12.42 12.06
C THR A 163 4.09 -11.60 11.58
N ILE A 164 4.15 -10.27 11.69
CA ILE A 164 3.12 -9.34 11.20
C ILE A 164 3.22 -9.16 9.67
N ASN A 165 4.29 -9.63 9.02
CA ASN A 165 4.37 -9.59 7.56
C ASN A 165 3.70 -10.81 6.92
N ILE A 166 2.88 -10.53 5.91
CA ILE A 166 2.29 -11.46 4.95
C ILE A 166 3.26 -11.63 3.78
N CYS A 167 3.39 -12.86 3.34
CA CYS A 167 4.18 -13.26 2.18
C CYS A 167 3.29 -13.33 0.94
N ILE A 168 3.60 -12.61 -0.13
CA ILE A 168 2.86 -12.70 -1.40
C ILE A 168 3.78 -13.07 -2.55
N LYS A 169 3.38 -14.05 -3.33
CA LYS A 169 4.05 -14.45 -4.56
C LYS A 169 3.42 -13.72 -5.75
N MET A 170 4.26 -13.02 -6.50
CA MET A 170 3.89 -12.39 -7.77
C MET A 170 3.74 -13.45 -8.88
N PRO A 171 2.94 -13.19 -9.92
CA PRO A 171 2.97 -13.97 -11.16
C PRO A 171 4.40 -14.05 -11.73
N GLU A 172 4.75 -15.17 -12.37
CA GLU A 172 6.14 -15.44 -12.81
C GLU A 172 6.66 -14.45 -13.86
N ASP A 173 5.76 -13.85 -14.62
CA ASP A 173 5.99 -12.88 -15.66
C ASP A 173 5.92 -11.41 -15.17
N CYS A 174 5.55 -11.21 -13.90
CA CYS A 174 5.48 -9.90 -13.27
C CYS A 174 6.81 -9.48 -12.64
N ASN A 175 7.27 -8.28 -12.98
CA ASN A 175 8.35 -7.64 -12.24
C ASN A 175 7.84 -7.22 -10.86
N CYS A 176 8.55 -7.62 -9.79
CA CYS A 176 8.23 -7.24 -8.42
C CYS A 176 8.14 -5.73 -8.22
N MET A 177 8.89 -4.91 -8.98
CA MET A 177 8.85 -3.44 -8.91
C MET A 177 7.52 -2.82 -9.40
N LYS A 178 6.61 -3.62 -9.96
CA LYS A 178 5.27 -3.15 -10.37
C LYS A 178 4.36 -2.81 -9.19
N LEU A 179 4.62 -3.36 -8.00
CA LEU A 179 3.87 -3.00 -6.80
C LEU A 179 4.50 -1.78 -6.11
N GLN A 180 3.76 -0.67 -6.08
CA GLN A 180 4.12 0.49 -5.26
C GLN A 180 4.05 0.16 -3.77
N ALA A 181 4.90 0.82 -2.99
CA ALA A 181 4.76 0.82 -1.53
C ALA A 181 3.38 1.37 -1.15
N GLY A 182 2.77 0.77 -0.12
CA GLY A 182 1.45 1.14 0.33
C GLY A 182 0.29 0.54 -0.49
N ALA A 183 0.58 -0.22 -1.55
CA ALA A 183 -0.44 -0.93 -2.32
C ALA A 183 -1.28 -1.84 -1.43
N GLY A 184 -2.59 -1.89 -1.68
CA GLY A 184 -3.50 -2.68 -0.84
C GLY A 184 -3.54 -4.12 -1.31
N LEU A 185 -3.22 -5.05 -0.40
CA LEU A 185 -3.49 -6.46 -0.58
C LEU A 185 -4.92 -6.75 -0.12
N GLU A 186 -5.71 -7.24 -1.04
CA GLU A 186 -7.14 -7.47 -0.95
C GLU A 186 -7.42 -8.97 -1.12
N CYS A 187 -8.25 -9.52 -0.25
CA CYS A 187 -8.80 -10.87 -0.43
C CYS A 187 -10.26 -10.91 0.06
N ASP A 188 -11.16 -11.46 -0.76
CA ASP A 188 -12.60 -11.60 -0.47
C ASP A 188 -13.33 -10.27 -0.19
N ASP A 189 -13.11 -9.23 -1.00
CA ASP A 189 -13.57 -7.84 -0.84
C ASP A 189 -13.05 -7.09 0.41
N LEU A 190 -11.99 -7.59 1.05
CA LEU A 190 -11.45 -7.09 2.32
C LEU A 190 -9.96 -6.78 2.21
N LEU A 191 -9.56 -5.61 2.69
CA LEU A 191 -8.14 -5.26 2.86
C LEU A 191 -7.54 -6.13 3.95
N VAL A 192 -6.52 -6.91 3.58
CA VAL A 192 -5.81 -7.81 4.49
C VAL A 192 -4.39 -7.34 4.77
N GLY A 193 -3.77 -6.63 3.83
CA GLY A 193 -2.39 -6.21 3.94
C GLY A 193 -2.09 -4.90 3.21
N VAL A 194 -0.92 -4.35 3.51
CA VAL A 194 -0.34 -3.20 2.80
C VAL A 194 1.06 -3.55 2.36
N VAL A 195 1.37 -3.45 1.07
CA VAL A 195 2.67 -3.83 0.52
C VAL A 195 3.77 -2.94 1.09
N ASN A 196 4.81 -3.56 1.64
CA ASN A 196 5.97 -2.86 2.19
C ASN A 196 6.79 -2.23 1.06
N ASP A 197 7.47 -1.14 1.39
CA ASP A 197 8.48 -0.50 0.57
C ASP A 197 9.72 -1.41 0.50
N ASP A 198 10.06 -1.83 -0.72
CA ASP A 198 11.20 -2.70 -1.01
C ASP A 198 11.84 -2.28 -2.33
N LEU A 199 12.76 -1.33 -2.24
CA LEU A 199 13.52 -0.79 -3.38
C LEU A 199 14.50 -1.80 -3.98
N LYS A 200 14.75 -2.94 -3.31
CA LYS A 200 15.69 -3.98 -3.73
C LYS A 200 14.98 -5.30 -3.99
N CYS A 201 13.69 -5.25 -4.33
CA CYS A 201 12.91 -6.46 -4.54
C CYS A 201 13.57 -7.36 -5.59
N SER A 202 13.48 -8.67 -5.35
CA SER A 202 14.01 -9.69 -6.23
C SER A 202 12.85 -10.48 -6.81
N PRO A 203 12.81 -10.74 -8.14
CA PRO A 203 11.73 -11.50 -8.76
C PRO A 203 11.66 -12.95 -8.23
N ASP A 204 12.77 -13.49 -7.73
CA ASP A 204 12.85 -14.84 -7.18
C ASP A 204 12.39 -14.93 -5.71
N LYS A 205 12.00 -13.80 -5.11
CA LYS A 205 11.57 -13.71 -3.71
C LYS A 205 10.12 -13.24 -3.62
N PRO A 206 9.33 -13.77 -2.67
CA PRO A 206 8.02 -13.23 -2.36
C PRO A 206 8.10 -11.76 -1.93
N ARG A 207 7.13 -10.93 -2.32
CA ARG A 207 6.97 -9.59 -1.75
C ARG A 207 6.38 -9.68 -0.34
N LEU A 208 6.69 -8.68 0.47
CA LEU A 208 6.18 -8.56 1.84
C LEU A 208 5.08 -7.50 1.90
N ALA A 209 4.02 -7.81 2.64
CA ALA A 209 2.95 -6.87 2.97
C ALA A 209 2.68 -6.92 4.47
N ALA A 210 2.54 -5.79 5.13
CA ALA A 210 2.20 -5.75 6.54
C ALA A 210 0.73 -6.12 6.77
N ASP A 211 0.46 -7.02 7.72
CA ASP A 211 -0.87 -7.52 8.08
C ASP A 211 -1.68 -6.43 8.79
N VAL A 212 -2.74 -5.98 8.12
CA VAL A 212 -3.63 -4.94 8.61
C VAL A 212 -4.45 -5.42 9.82
N ASN A 213 -4.76 -6.71 9.88
CA ASN A 213 -5.52 -7.28 10.99
C ASN A 213 -4.65 -7.43 12.25
N GLU A 214 -3.36 -7.73 12.14
CA GLU A 214 -2.46 -7.69 13.30
C GLU A 214 -2.29 -6.25 13.84
N ALA A 215 -2.21 -5.25 12.96
CA ALA A 215 -2.15 -3.83 13.35
C ALA A 215 -3.53 -3.21 13.70
N ARG A 216 -4.62 -3.97 13.65
CA ARG A 216 -6.00 -3.43 13.70
C ARG A 216 -6.30 -2.59 14.94
N ARG A 217 -5.71 -2.92 16.09
CA ARG A 217 -5.95 -2.20 17.35
C ARG A 217 -5.37 -0.80 17.28
N TRP A 218 -4.15 -0.69 16.76
CA TRP A 218 -3.51 0.60 16.52
C TRP A 218 -4.24 1.38 15.42
N ILE A 219 -4.65 0.72 14.33
CA ILE A 219 -5.47 1.39 13.29
C ILE A 219 -6.76 1.96 13.89
N ALA A 220 -7.40 1.22 14.81
CA ALA A 220 -8.61 1.67 15.48
C ALA A 220 -8.37 2.85 16.44
N SER A 221 -7.26 2.88 17.16
CA SER A 221 -6.95 4.01 18.05
C SER A 221 -6.72 5.29 17.24
N GLU A 222 -5.93 5.21 16.16
CA GLU A 222 -5.54 6.40 15.40
C GLU A 222 -6.64 6.89 14.43
N ALA A 223 -7.26 5.98 13.67
CA ALA A 223 -8.19 6.37 12.61
C ALA A 223 -9.64 6.50 13.08
N TRP A 224 -10.01 5.87 14.20
CA TRP A 224 -11.39 5.82 14.70
C TRP A 224 -11.57 6.34 16.13
N GLY A 225 -10.49 6.59 16.88
CA GLY A 225 -10.56 7.20 18.22
C GLY A 225 -11.14 6.28 19.31
N TYR A 226 -10.92 4.97 19.19
CA TYR A 226 -11.33 3.97 20.20
C TYR A 226 -10.25 3.68 21.25
#